data_AF-A0A149TP68-F1
#
_entry.id   AF-A0A149TP68-F1
#
_cell.length_a   1.000
_cell.length_b   1.000
_cell.length_c   1.000
_cell.angle_alpha   90.00
_cell.angle_beta   90.00
_cell.angle_gamma   90.00
#
_symmetry.space_group_name_H-M   'P 1'
#
loop_
_entity.id
_entity.type
_entity.pdbx_description
1 polymer ?
#
loop_
_entity_poly.entity_id
_entity_poly.type
_entity_poly.pdbx_seq_one_letter_code
_entity_poly.pdbx_strand_id
1 'polypeptide(L)'
;VSGSGDVTVGPGHTIQIQPGTSDGVNGAPYFSAPAGNTLKLQDSGGTNANLGVTGSLSAETGVASGGMTLTTLNNVYRPAQDGTQMWCSDCKLNGVTGVAAFYHANGTKWTDSQNNGLTN
;
A
#
# COMPACT_ATOMS: atom_id res chain seq x y z
N VAL A 1 16.59 -15.11 25.71
CA VAL A 1 17.69 -15.36 24.75
C VAL A 1 17.55 -14.32 23.65
N SER A 2 18.51 -13.43 23.48
CA SER A 2 18.56 -12.51 22.34
C SER A 2 19.77 -12.88 21.50
N GLY A 3 19.57 -13.00 20.19
CA GLY A 3 20.62 -13.22 19.20
C GLY A 3 20.33 -12.35 17.98
N SER A 4 21.37 -11.82 17.37
CA SER A 4 21.30 -11.07 16.11
C SER A 4 21.93 -11.91 14.99
N GLY A 5 21.31 -11.87 13.81
CA GLY A 5 21.78 -12.57 12.63
C GLY A 5 20.67 -12.78 11.60
N ASP A 6 21.07 -13.13 10.39
CA ASP A 6 20.14 -13.43 9.30
C ASP A 6 19.64 -14.88 9.40
N VAL A 7 18.38 -15.10 9.03
CA VAL A 7 17.85 -16.45 8.80
C VAL A 7 17.90 -16.72 7.31
N THR A 8 18.75 -17.67 6.90
CA THR A 8 18.85 -18.13 5.51
C THR A 8 18.27 -19.53 5.40
N VAL A 9 17.38 -19.75 4.43
CA VAL A 9 16.89 -21.08 4.05
C VAL A 9 17.44 -21.50 2.70
N GLY A 10 17.85 -22.77 2.59
CA GLY A 10 18.37 -23.33 1.35
C GLY A 10 17.29 -23.57 0.29
N PRO A 11 17.68 -23.89 -0.96
CA PRO A 11 16.76 -24.17 -2.05
C PRO A 11 15.75 -25.28 -1.70
N GLY A 12 14.48 -25.08 -2.06
CA GLY A 12 13.41 -26.07 -1.82
C GLY A 12 12.91 -26.16 -0.38
N HIS A 13 13.38 -25.30 0.53
CA HIS A 13 12.94 -25.25 1.93
C HIS A 13 12.08 -24.01 2.21
N THR A 14 11.29 -24.09 3.28
CA THR A 14 10.39 -23.01 3.72
C THR A 14 10.59 -22.70 5.19
N ILE A 15 10.45 -21.43 5.57
CA ILE A 15 10.24 -21.03 6.96
C ILE A 15 8.74 -21.03 7.21
N GLN A 16 8.27 -21.82 8.17
CA GLN A 16 6.90 -21.76 8.67
C GLN A 16 6.93 -21.23 10.10
N ILE A 17 6.25 -20.11 10.34
CA ILE A 17 6.04 -19.57 11.68
C ILE A 17 4.64 -19.93 12.13
N GLN A 18 4.54 -20.80 13.12
CA GLN A 18 3.29 -21.16 13.78
C GLN A 18 3.34 -20.62 15.21
N PRO A 19 2.42 -19.72 15.63
CA PRO A 19 2.34 -19.31 17.03
C PRO A 19 2.06 -20.53 17.90
N GLY A 20 2.80 -20.66 19.00
CA GLY A 20 2.55 -21.69 19.99
C GLY A 20 1.25 -21.39 20.72
N THR A 21 0.31 -22.32 20.73
CA THR A 21 -1.03 -22.12 21.34
C THR A 21 -1.01 -22.21 22.87
N SER A 22 0.17 -22.25 23.49
CA SER A 22 0.38 -22.68 24.88
C SER A 22 0.47 -21.54 25.91
N ASP A 23 0.50 -20.27 25.49
CA ASP A 23 0.58 -19.11 26.40
C ASP A 23 -0.75 -18.34 26.53
N GLY A 24 -1.81 -18.78 25.85
CA GLY A 24 -3.14 -18.17 25.92
C GLY A 24 -3.23 -16.79 25.24
N VAL A 25 -2.18 -16.35 24.55
CA VAL A 25 -2.17 -15.11 23.78
C VAL A 25 -2.38 -15.49 22.31
N ASN A 26 -3.64 -15.46 21.85
CA ASN A 26 -3.99 -15.71 20.44
C ASN A 26 -3.45 -14.57 19.55
N GLY A 27 -2.14 -14.51 19.34
CA GLY A 27 -1.50 -13.60 18.42
C GLY A 27 -1.26 -14.29 17.09
N ALA A 28 -1.73 -13.69 15.99
CA ALA A 28 -1.22 -14.04 14.67
C ALA A 28 0.25 -13.61 14.59
N PRO A 29 1.13 -14.39 13.93
CA PRO A 29 2.50 -13.95 13.71
C PRO A 29 2.48 -12.66 12.89
N TYR A 30 3.24 -11.65 13.33
CA TYR A 30 3.41 -10.40 12.60
C TYR A 30 4.90 -10.10 12.43
N PHE A 31 5.26 -9.55 11.28
CA PHE A 31 6.59 -9.05 11.00
C PHE A 31 6.55 -7.53 11.04
N SER A 32 7.44 -6.91 11.81
CA SER A 32 7.58 -5.45 11.87
C SER A 32 9.04 -5.05 11.67
N ALA A 33 9.24 -3.87 11.11
CA ALA A 33 10.54 -3.25 10.96
C ALA A 33 10.47 -1.83 11.56
N PRO A 34 11.49 -1.39 12.32
CA PRO A 34 11.57 0.00 12.76
C PRO A 34 11.58 0.96 11.56
N ALA A 35 11.22 2.23 11.79
CA ALA A 35 11.25 3.26 10.75
C ALA A 35 12.58 3.24 9.97
N GLY A 36 12.49 3.30 8.64
CA GLY A 36 13.65 3.24 7.74
C GLY A 36 14.15 1.83 7.38
N ASN A 37 13.61 0.77 7.99
CA ASN A 37 13.90 -0.62 7.63
C ASN A 37 12.77 -1.20 6.79
N THR A 38 13.06 -2.25 6.00
CA THR A 38 12.10 -2.87 5.07
C THR A 38 12.08 -4.38 5.25
N LEU A 39 10.90 -4.99 5.08
CA LEU A 39 10.80 -6.41 4.79
C LEU A 39 11.12 -6.60 3.31
N LYS A 40 12.30 -7.11 2.98
CA LYS A 40 12.71 -7.38 1.61
C LYS A 40 12.29 -8.79 1.21
N LEU A 41 11.49 -8.88 0.15
CA LEU A 41 11.18 -10.13 -0.53
C LEU A 41 11.97 -10.12 -1.84
N GLN A 42 13.11 -10.80 -1.85
CA GLN A 42 14.01 -10.84 -3.00
C GLN A 42 14.53 -12.27 -3.15
N ASP A 43 14.49 -12.81 -4.36
CA ASP A 43 15.26 -14.00 -4.72
C ASP A 43 16.67 -13.55 -5.11
N SER A 44 17.69 -14.28 -4.64
CA SER A 44 19.09 -14.10 -5.01
C SER A 44 19.36 -14.22 -6.52
N GLY A 45 18.42 -14.81 -7.28
CA GLY A 45 18.51 -15.02 -8.73
C GLY A 45 17.80 -14.00 -9.62
N GLY A 46 17.20 -12.94 -9.07
CA GLY A 46 16.53 -11.90 -9.88
C GLY A 46 15.15 -12.30 -10.43
N THR A 47 14.57 -13.39 -9.97
CA THR A 47 13.19 -13.80 -10.29
C THR A 47 12.20 -13.12 -9.32
N ASN A 48 10.94 -12.96 -9.75
CA ASN A 48 9.86 -12.40 -8.92
C ASN A 48 9.72 -13.16 -7.58
N ALA A 49 9.96 -12.48 -6.47
CA ALA A 49 9.51 -12.93 -5.15
C ALA A 49 8.04 -12.53 -4.98
N ASN A 50 7.16 -13.52 -4.78
CA ASN A 50 5.72 -13.27 -4.63
C ASN A 50 5.36 -13.12 -3.14
N LEU A 51 4.55 -12.10 -2.83
CA LEU A 51 3.85 -11.99 -1.54
C LEU A 51 2.38 -12.33 -1.74
N GLY A 52 1.95 -13.48 -1.24
CA GLY A 52 0.53 -13.83 -1.18
C GLY A 52 -0.12 -13.22 0.04
N VAL A 53 -1.05 -12.26 -0.14
CA VAL A 53 -1.85 -11.68 0.94
C VAL A 53 -3.30 -12.10 0.72
N THR A 54 -3.87 -12.88 1.64
CA THR A 54 -5.29 -13.30 1.60
C THR A 54 -6.22 -12.34 2.34
N GLY A 55 -5.69 -11.24 2.87
CA GLY A 55 -6.40 -10.18 3.58
C GLY A 55 -6.04 -8.78 3.05
N SER A 56 -6.09 -7.75 3.90
CA SER A 56 -5.77 -6.38 3.52
C SER A 56 -4.26 -6.11 3.54
N LEU A 57 -3.72 -5.58 2.44
CA LEU A 57 -2.44 -4.88 2.43
C LEU A 57 -2.73 -3.37 2.57
N SER A 58 -2.44 -2.81 3.75
CA SER A 58 -2.55 -1.36 3.99
C SER A 58 -1.15 -0.78 4.11
N ALA A 59 -0.89 0.30 3.38
CA ALA A 59 0.28 1.13 3.62
C ALA A 59 -0.14 2.26 4.57
N GLU A 60 0.55 2.40 5.71
CA GLU A 60 0.43 3.57 6.59
C GLU A 60 0.65 4.89 5.83
N THR A 61 1.32 4.84 4.68
CA THR A 61 1.46 5.94 3.73
C THR A 61 1.17 5.47 2.29
N GLY A 62 0.05 5.93 1.72
CA GLY A 62 -0.10 6.06 0.27
C GLY A 62 -0.87 4.98 -0.49
N VAL A 63 -1.48 4.00 0.18
CA VAL A 63 -2.54 3.19 -0.42
C VAL A 63 -3.80 3.38 0.40
N ALA A 64 -4.46 4.53 0.19
CA ALA A 64 -5.80 4.75 0.73
C ALA A 64 -6.76 3.78 0.06
N SER A 65 -7.00 2.63 0.69
CA SER A 65 -8.15 1.78 0.41
C SER A 65 -9.39 2.47 0.99
N GLY A 66 -9.81 3.54 0.33
CA GLY A 66 -10.88 4.42 0.77
C GLY A 66 -10.77 5.77 0.09
N GLY A 67 -11.90 6.32 -0.36
CA GLY A 67 -11.90 7.60 -1.07
C GLY A 67 -11.29 8.73 -0.26
N MET A 68 -10.47 9.55 -0.90
CA MET A 68 -9.90 10.76 -0.33
C MET A 68 -10.75 11.98 -0.71
N THR A 69 -10.78 13.00 0.13
CA THR A 69 -11.42 14.27 -0.26
C THR A 69 -10.55 15.00 -1.30
N LEU A 70 -11.13 15.94 -2.05
CA LEU A 70 -10.42 16.81 -2.99
C LEU A 70 -9.29 17.58 -2.30
N THR A 71 -9.53 18.04 -1.06
CA THR A 71 -8.52 18.71 -0.24
C THR A 71 -7.35 17.77 0.07
N THR A 72 -7.61 16.52 0.43
CA THR A 72 -6.56 15.53 0.70
C THR A 72 -5.80 15.16 -0.57
N LEU A 73 -6.47 15.01 -1.71
CA LEU A 73 -5.82 14.78 -3.01
C LEU A 73 -4.82 15.89 -3.35
N ASN A 74 -5.20 17.16 -3.14
CA ASN A 74 -4.33 18.30 -3.44
C ASN A 74 -3.16 18.48 -2.44
N ASN A 75 -3.33 18.05 -1.19
CA ASN A 75 -2.34 18.28 -0.12
C ASN A 75 -1.42 17.10 0.17
N VAL A 76 -1.93 15.87 0.04
CA VAL A 76 -1.29 14.66 0.62
C VAL A 76 -0.76 13.72 -0.46
N TYR A 77 -1.30 13.79 -1.68
CA TYR A 77 -1.03 12.80 -2.70
C TYR A 77 -0.55 13.46 -3.99
N ARG A 78 0.77 13.64 -4.10
CA ARG A 78 1.43 13.78 -5.41
C ARG A 78 2.02 12.41 -5.75
N PRO A 79 1.24 11.50 -6.36
CA PRO A 79 1.83 10.26 -6.81
C PRO A 79 2.96 10.61 -7.77
N ALA A 80 4.11 9.96 -7.62
CA ALA A 80 5.29 10.27 -8.43
C ALA A 80 5.07 9.99 -9.94
N GLN A 81 3.96 9.33 -10.29
CA GLN A 81 3.67 8.83 -11.63
C GLN A 81 2.40 9.44 -12.20
N ASP A 82 2.53 10.00 -13.41
CA ASP A 82 1.43 10.47 -14.25
C ASP A 82 0.42 9.35 -14.52
N GLY A 83 -0.87 9.69 -14.54
CA GLY A 83 -1.96 8.74 -14.77
C GLY A 83 -2.37 7.92 -13.55
N THR A 84 -1.81 8.20 -12.37
CA THR A 84 -2.26 7.54 -11.12
C THR A 84 -3.73 7.81 -10.87
N GLN A 85 -4.50 6.75 -10.58
CA GLN A 85 -5.93 6.83 -10.32
C GLN A 85 -6.23 6.68 -8.82
N MET A 86 -7.09 7.54 -8.27
CA MET A 86 -7.59 7.48 -6.90
C MET A 86 -9.11 7.70 -6.86
N TRP A 87 -9.78 7.28 -5.80
CA TRP A 87 -11.19 7.62 -5.57
C TRP A 87 -11.28 8.95 -4.80
N CYS A 88 -11.95 9.95 -5.37
CA CYS A 88 -12.28 11.19 -4.67
C CYS A 88 -13.68 11.07 -4.05
N SER A 89 -13.77 11.00 -2.72
CA SER A 89 -15.04 10.73 -2.01
C SER A 89 -16.01 11.89 -1.97
N ASP A 90 -15.55 13.14 -2.10
CA ASP A 90 -16.38 14.34 -2.05
C ASP A 90 -16.40 15.13 -3.38
N CYS A 91 -15.65 14.70 -4.40
CA CYS A 91 -15.74 15.30 -5.72
C CYS A 91 -17.09 15.00 -6.37
N LYS A 92 -17.59 15.93 -7.17
CA LYS A 92 -18.83 15.82 -7.93
C LYS A 92 -18.58 15.83 -9.43
N LEU A 93 -19.25 14.92 -10.12
CA LEU A 93 -19.36 14.91 -11.58
C LEU A 93 -20.83 14.80 -11.94
N ASN A 94 -21.36 15.77 -12.69
CA ASN A 94 -22.77 15.83 -13.09
C ASN A 94 -23.76 15.65 -11.93
N GLY A 95 -23.43 16.18 -10.75
CA GLY A 95 -24.27 16.09 -9.54
C GLY A 95 -24.12 14.79 -8.73
N VAL A 96 -23.30 13.85 -9.17
CA VAL A 96 -23.00 12.61 -8.42
C VAL A 96 -21.73 12.80 -7.60
N THR A 97 -21.82 12.54 -6.30
CA THR A 97 -20.68 12.57 -5.37
C THR A 97 -19.91 11.25 -5.43
N GLY A 98 -18.57 11.32 -5.48
CA GLY A 98 -17.70 10.17 -5.63
C GLY A 98 -17.22 10.03 -7.07
N VAL A 99 -15.95 10.38 -7.34
CA VAL A 99 -15.40 10.41 -8.70
C VAL A 99 -14.03 9.76 -8.74
N ALA A 100 -13.75 8.99 -9.80
CA ALA A 100 -12.39 8.56 -10.09
C ALA A 100 -11.54 9.77 -10.52
N ALA A 101 -10.52 10.08 -9.73
CA ALA A 101 -9.58 11.17 -9.96
C ALA A 101 -8.29 10.63 -10.57
N PHE A 102 -7.76 11.33 -11.57
CA PHE A 102 -6.53 10.99 -12.27
C PHE A 102 -5.49 12.08 -12.07
N TYR A 103 -4.27 11.69 -11.69
CA TYR A 103 -3.18 12.62 -11.46
C TYR A 103 -2.47 12.94 -12.77
N HIS A 104 -2.25 14.23 -13.01
CA HIS A 104 -1.37 14.71 -14.05
C HIS A 104 -0.10 15.31 -13.44
N ALA A 105 1.04 14.66 -13.70
CA ALA A 105 2.35 15.15 -13.28
C ALA A 105 2.65 16.49 -13.95
N ASN A 106 2.29 16.62 -15.23
CA ASN A 106 2.32 17.89 -15.94
C ASN A 106 1.23 18.83 -15.41
N GLY A 107 1.66 19.89 -14.72
CA GLY A 107 0.75 20.85 -14.08
C GLY A 107 0.32 20.47 -12.66
N THR A 108 0.75 19.31 -12.15
CA THR A 108 0.52 18.86 -10.76
C THR A 108 -0.94 19.04 -10.32
N LYS A 109 -1.86 18.37 -11.04
CA LYS A 109 -3.31 18.54 -10.83
C LYS A 109 -4.04 17.21 -10.88
N TRP A 110 -5.23 17.21 -10.31
CA TRP A 110 -6.19 16.11 -10.39
C TRP A 110 -7.35 16.47 -11.30
N THR A 111 -7.78 15.52 -12.12
CA THR A 111 -8.90 15.65 -13.05
C THR A 111 -9.82 14.43 -12.99
N ASP A 112 -10.98 14.53 -13.63
CA ASP A 112 -11.80 13.36 -13.94
C ASP A 112 -11.24 12.57 -15.15
N SER A 113 -11.93 11.48 -15.53
CA SER A 113 -11.57 10.66 -16.70
C SER A 113 -11.62 11.39 -18.06
N GLN A 114 -12.19 12.60 -18.11
CA GLN A 114 -12.35 13.43 -19.30
C GLN A 114 -11.41 14.65 -19.28
N ASN A 115 -10.48 14.72 -18.31
CA ASN A 115 -9.58 15.85 -18.06
C ASN A 115 -10.26 17.14 -17.58
N ASN A 116 -11.51 17.08 -17.12
CA ASN A 116 -12.17 18.22 -16.49
C ASN A 116 -11.65 18.41 -15.05
N GLY A 117 -11.74 19.64 -14.55
CA GLY A 117 -11.39 19.95 -13.17
C GLY A 117 -12.36 19.30 -12.18
N LEU A 118 -11.83 18.89 -11.03
CA LEU A 118 -12.63 18.33 -9.93
C LEU A 118 -13.15 19.45 -9.02
N THR A 119 -14.40 19.33 -8.60
CA THR A 119 -15.06 20.22 -7.64
C THR A 119 -15.82 19.42 -6.61
N ASN A 120 -16.03 19.95 -5.40
CA ASN A 120 -16.82 19.34 -4.33
C ASN A 120 -18.26 19.88 -4.24
#